data_AF-A0A852PLF2-F1
#
_entry.id   AF-A0A852PLF2-F1
#
_cell.length_a   1.000
_cell.length_b   1.000
_cell.length_c   1.000
_cell.angle_alpha   90.00
_cell.angle_beta   90.00
_cell.angle_gamma   90.00
#
_symmetry.space_group_name_H-M   'P 1'
#
loop_
_entity.id
_entity.type
_entity.pdbx_description
1 polymer ?
#
loop_
_entity_poly.entity_id
_entity_poly.type
_entity_poly.pdbx_seq_one_letter_code
_entity_poly.pdbx_strand_id
1 'polypeptide(L)'
;GLLRPVPPFSRPLLWSGVRDLLTPAGTGPDESAHSFARRRFGAEVADVAVDSLCRGVFAGDSRTLSVRSCFPALFRAERRRGSVLLGLALG
;
A
#
# COMPACT_ATOMS: atom_id res chain seq x y z
N GLY A 1 13.42 0.17 11.61
CA GLY A 1 12.41 0.86 12.43
C GLY A 1 11.76 1.94 11.60
N LEU A 2 10.75 2.63 12.13
CA LEU A 2 10.07 3.69 11.37
C LEU A 2 11.04 4.77 10.84
N LEU A 3 12.06 5.11 11.64
CA LEU A 3 13.06 6.15 11.35
C LEU A 3 14.44 5.63 10.90
N ARG A 4 14.63 4.32 10.79
CA ARG A 4 15.91 3.71 10.39
C ARG A 4 15.66 2.53 9.45
N PRO A 5 16.43 2.36 8.37
CA PRO A 5 16.31 1.17 7.54
C PRO A 5 16.52 -0.07 8.40
N VAL A 6 15.68 -1.07 8.20
CA VAL A 6 15.82 -2.40 8.82
C VAL A 6 15.65 -3.43 7.72
N PRO A 7 16.52 -4.44 7.64
CA PRO A 7 16.32 -5.54 6.70
C PRO A 7 14.91 -6.11 6.87
N PRO A 8 14.15 -6.35 5.79
CA PRO A 8 14.54 -6.32 4.36
C PRO A 8 14.37 -4.95 3.64
N PHE A 9 14.03 -3.88 4.35
CA PHE A 9 13.78 -2.55 3.76
C PHE A 9 15.07 -1.71 3.70
N SER A 10 15.40 -1.21 2.51
CA SER A 10 16.59 -0.38 2.29
C SER A 10 16.34 1.08 2.69
N ARG A 11 15.06 1.48 2.80
CA ARG A 11 14.66 2.84 3.20
C ARG A 11 13.85 2.82 4.50
N PRO A 12 13.95 3.89 5.34
CA PRO A 12 13.04 4.07 6.46
C PRO A 12 11.58 4.04 6.01
N LEU A 13 10.73 3.30 6.73
CA LEU A 13 9.29 3.21 6.44
C LEU A 13 8.57 4.57 6.48
N LEU A 14 9.14 5.56 7.18
CA LEU A 14 8.64 6.94 7.13
C LEU A 14 8.55 7.46 5.69
N TRP A 15 9.51 7.10 4.81
CA TRP A 15 9.53 7.58 3.43
C TRP A 15 8.39 6.99 2.62
N SER A 16 8.02 5.74 2.89
CA SER A 16 6.82 5.13 2.31
C SER A 16 5.56 5.87 2.76
N GLY A 17 5.51 6.33 4.02
CA GLY A 17 4.41 7.14 4.51
C GLY A 17 4.35 8.54 3.90
N VAL A 18 5.46 9.28 3.88
CA VAL A 18 5.55 10.58 3.20
C VAL A 18 5.15 10.45 1.73
N ARG A 19 5.58 9.38 1.06
CA ARG A 19 5.22 9.13 -0.33
C ARG A 19 3.74 8.84 -0.52
N ASP A 20 3.09 8.12 0.40
CA ASP A 20 1.63 7.93 0.36
C ASP A 20 0.88 9.27 0.45
N LEU A 21 1.36 10.23 1.26
CA LEU A 21 0.77 11.56 1.37
C LEU A 21 0.94 12.39 0.09
N LEU A 22 2.05 12.21 -0.63
CA LEU A 22 2.34 12.96 -1.86
C LEU A 22 1.79 12.28 -3.13
N THR A 23 1.42 11.01 -3.06
CA THR A 23 1.00 10.23 -4.22
C THR A 23 -0.47 10.52 -4.55
N PRO A 24 -0.79 10.97 -5.77
CA PRO A 24 -2.16 11.22 -6.17
C PRO A 24 -3.00 9.93 -6.20
N ALA A 25 -4.30 10.08 -5.97
CA ALA A 25 -5.25 8.97 -6.03
C ALA A 25 -5.27 8.31 -7.42
N GLY A 26 -5.39 6.99 -7.45
CA GLY A 26 -5.56 6.26 -8.71
C GLY A 26 -6.84 6.67 -9.44
N THR A 27 -6.78 6.80 -10.76
CA THR A 27 -7.94 7.13 -11.59
C THR A 27 -8.78 5.90 -11.95
N GLY A 28 -8.17 4.71 -12.00
CA GLY A 28 -8.83 3.46 -12.42
C GLY A 28 -9.85 2.89 -11.42
N PRO A 29 -10.90 2.20 -11.89
CA PRO A 29 -11.96 1.64 -11.03
C PRO A 29 -11.49 0.47 -10.15
N ASP A 30 -10.39 -0.20 -10.52
CA ASP A 30 -9.73 -1.25 -9.77
C ASP A 30 -8.26 -1.38 -10.23
N GLU A 31 -7.41 -1.89 -9.35
CA GLU A 31 -6.02 -2.27 -9.65
C GLU A 31 -5.54 -3.37 -8.71
N SER A 32 -4.40 -4.01 -9.02
CA SER A 32 -3.85 -5.03 -8.14
C SER A 32 -3.30 -4.45 -6.84
N ALA A 33 -3.35 -5.22 -5.75
CA ALA A 33 -2.78 -4.85 -4.46
C ALA A 33 -1.29 -4.50 -4.59
N HIS A 34 -0.56 -5.23 -5.44
CA HIS A 34 0.83 -4.95 -5.76
C HIS A 34 1.02 -3.60 -6.46
N SER A 35 0.25 -3.31 -7.52
CA SER A 35 0.32 -2.02 -8.24
C SER A 35 0.03 -0.85 -7.31
N PHE A 36 -1.03 -0.97 -6.52
CA PHE A 36 -1.46 0.04 -5.56
C PHE A 36 -0.34 0.34 -4.54
N ALA A 37 0.21 -0.71 -3.92
CA ALA A 37 1.26 -0.58 -2.92
C ALA A 37 2.57 -0.06 -3.52
N ARG A 38 2.91 -0.50 -4.73
CA ARG A 38 4.10 -0.06 -5.45
C ARG A 38 4.03 1.41 -5.84
N ARG A 39 2.84 1.93 -6.18
CA ARG A 39 2.62 3.36 -6.46
C ARG A 39 2.69 4.20 -5.19
N ARG A 40 2.07 3.76 -4.09
CA ARG A 40 1.96 4.56 -2.85
C ARG A 40 3.17 4.43 -1.91
N PHE A 41 3.53 3.20 -1.55
CA PHE A 41 4.52 2.92 -0.50
C PHE A 41 5.91 2.53 -1.00
N GLY A 42 5.98 1.84 -2.14
CA GLY A 42 7.25 1.52 -2.82
C GLY A 42 7.29 0.10 -3.31
N ALA A 43 8.25 -0.21 -4.18
CA ALA A 43 8.50 -1.58 -4.63
C ALA A 43 8.80 -2.49 -3.43
N GLU A 44 9.68 -2.07 -2.51
CA GLU A 44 10.01 -2.85 -1.32
C GLU A 44 8.80 -3.19 -0.45
N VAL A 45 7.90 -2.23 -0.22
CA VAL A 45 6.69 -2.47 0.57
C VAL A 45 5.72 -3.39 -0.19
N ALA A 46 5.63 -3.23 -1.50
CA ALA A 46 4.79 -4.09 -2.33
C ALA A 46 5.31 -5.54 -2.38
N ASP A 47 6.61 -5.73 -2.58
CA ASP A 47 7.27 -7.04 -2.71
C ASP A 47 7.45 -7.76 -1.39
N VAL A 48 7.62 -7.04 -0.27
CA VAL A 48 7.82 -7.66 1.04
C VAL A 48 6.50 -7.72 1.80
N ALA A 49 5.94 -6.56 2.15
CA ALA A 49 4.84 -6.50 3.10
C ALA A 49 3.52 -6.95 2.47
N VAL A 50 3.18 -6.39 1.30
CA VAL A 50 1.90 -6.70 0.63
C VAL A 50 1.92 -8.10 0.05
N ASP A 51 3.03 -8.52 -0.54
CA ASP A 51 3.21 -9.87 -1.07
C ASP A 51 3.06 -10.95 0.02
N SER A 52 3.66 -10.71 1.20
CA SER A 52 3.52 -11.58 2.37
C SER A 52 2.10 -11.58 2.95
N LEU A 53 1.45 -10.40 3.02
CA LEU A 53 0.06 -10.29 3.45
C LEU A 53 -0.90 -11.04 2.52
N CYS A 54 -0.72 -10.89 1.21
CA CYS A 54 -1.54 -11.58 0.21
C CYS A 54 -1.39 -13.11 0.29
N ARG A 55 -0.16 -13.60 0.45
CA ARG A 55 0.10 -15.03 0.67
C ARG A 55 -0.44 -15.53 2.01
N GLY A 56 -0.32 -14.73 3.08
CA GLY A 56 -0.76 -15.14 4.41
C GLY A 56 -2.27 -15.15 4.59
N VAL A 57 -2.97 -14.12 4.09
CA VAL A 57 -4.41 -13.93 4.31
C VAL A 57 -5.24 -14.59 3.21
N PHE A 58 -4.80 -14.50 1.95
CA PHE A 58 -5.57 -14.93 0.79
C PHE A 58 -4.97 -16.14 0.07
N ALA A 59 -3.81 -16.65 0.53
CA ALA A 59 -3.05 -17.71 -0.16
C ALA A 59 -2.83 -17.42 -1.66
N GLY A 60 -2.69 -16.13 -2.02
CA GLY A 60 -2.70 -15.66 -3.41
C GLY A 60 -1.60 -14.65 -3.73
N ASP A 61 -1.40 -14.41 -5.02
CA ASP A 61 -0.41 -13.47 -5.55
C ASP A 61 -0.92 -12.02 -5.44
N SER A 62 -0.11 -11.14 -4.85
CA SER A 62 -0.41 -9.71 -4.72
C SER A 62 -0.62 -9.00 -6.06
N ARG A 63 -0.07 -9.54 -7.15
CA ARG A 63 -0.16 -8.99 -8.51
C ARG A 63 -1.50 -9.28 -9.19
N THR A 64 -2.20 -10.33 -8.77
CA THR A 64 -3.50 -10.72 -9.33
C THR A 64 -4.67 -10.31 -8.44
N LEU A 65 -4.43 -10.16 -7.13
CA LEU A 65 -5.47 -9.78 -6.17
C LEU A 65 -5.87 -8.31 -6.32
N SER A 66 -7.18 -8.08 -6.46
CA SER A 66 -7.77 -6.74 -6.52
C SER A 66 -7.63 -6.03 -5.18
N VAL A 67 -7.09 -4.80 -5.18
CA VAL A 67 -7.02 -3.97 -3.97
C VAL A 67 -8.41 -3.58 -3.50
N ARG A 68 -9.36 -3.38 -4.42
CA ARG A 68 -10.73 -2.99 -4.09
C ARG A 68 -11.48 -4.08 -3.34
N SER A 69 -11.26 -5.35 -3.72
CA SER A 69 -11.91 -6.50 -3.10
C SER A 69 -11.17 -6.98 -1.84
N CYS A 70 -9.84 -7.09 -1.89
CA CYS A 70 -9.05 -7.61 -0.76
C CYS A 70 -8.82 -6.55 0.33
N PHE A 71 -8.72 -5.27 -0.02
CA PHE A 71 -8.42 -4.18 0.89
C PHE A 71 -9.35 -2.97 0.70
N PRO A 72 -10.68 -3.16 0.81
CA PRO A 72 -11.67 -2.10 0.52
C PRO A 72 -11.51 -0.86 1.42
N ALA A 73 -11.04 -1.04 2.66
CA ALA A 73 -10.77 0.06 3.57
C ALA A 73 -9.65 0.98 3.06
N LEU A 74 -8.53 0.40 2.58
CA LEU A 74 -7.41 1.16 2.02
C LEU A 74 -7.81 1.89 0.75
N PHE A 75 -8.55 1.22 -0.14
CA PHE A 75 -9.04 1.81 -1.38
C PHE A 75 -9.99 2.99 -1.11
N ARG A 76 -10.91 2.86 -0.14
CA ARG A 76 -11.82 3.95 0.24
C ARG A 76 -11.09 5.09 0.95
N ALA A 77 -10.11 4.79 1.80
CA ALA A 77 -9.28 5.79 2.48
C ALA A 77 -8.55 6.67 1.47
N GLU A 78 -7.88 6.05 0.48
CA GLU A 78 -7.30 6.76 -0.66
C GLU A 78 -8.33 7.66 -1.35
N ARG A 79 -9.47 7.11 -1.75
CA ARG A 79 -10.46 7.84 -2.56
C ARG A 79 -11.08 9.02 -1.84
N ARG A 80 -11.23 8.94 -0.51
CA ARG A 80 -11.82 10.02 0.30
C ARG A 80 -10.86 11.16 0.58
N ARG A 81 -9.58 10.86 0.84
CA ARG A 81 -8.60 11.83 1.37
C ARG A 81 -7.37 12.04 0.50
N GLY A 82 -7.23 11.31 -0.61
CA GLY A 82 -6.04 11.31 -1.48
C GLY A 82 -4.87 10.49 -0.94
N SER A 83 -4.87 10.18 0.37
CA SER A 83 -3.86 9.38 1.06
C SER A 83 -4.52 8.26 1.86
N VAL A 84 -3.86 7.09 1.87
CA VAL A 84 -4.30 5.92 2.64
C VAL A 84 -4.08 6.16 4.12
N LEU A 85 -2.89 6.63 4.51
CA LEU A 85 -2.56 6.87 5.92
C LEU A 85 -3.47 7.93 6.54
N LEU A 86 -3.68 9.03 5.80
CA LEU A 86 -4.54 10.13 6.26
C LEU A 86 -6.01 9.70 6.29
N GLY A 87 -6.45 8.88 5.32
CA GLY A 87 -7.80 8.31 5.30
C GLY A 87 -8.06 7.25 6.37
N LEU A 88 -7.03 6.57 6.87
CA LEU A 88 -7.14 5.65 8.00
C LEU A 88 -7.06 6.38 9.35
N ALA A 89 -6.24 7.44 9.46
CA ALA A 89 -6.07 8.18 10.71
C ALA A 89 -7.20 9.16 11.00
N LEU A 90 -7.81 9.74 9.96
CA LEU A 90 -8.93 10.70 10.05
C LEU A 90 -10.25 10.08 9.57
N GLY A 91 -10.33 8.75 9.57
CA GLY A 91 -11.43 7.94 9.05
C GLY A 91 -12.34 7.38 10.14
#